data_AF-A0A9K3JW17-F1
#
_entry.id   AF-A0A9K3JW17-F1
#
_cell.length_a   1.000
_cell.length_b   1.000
_cell.length_c   1.000
_cell.angle_alpha   90.00
_cell.angle_beta   90.00
_cell.angle_gamma   90.00
#
_symmetry.space_group_name_H-M   'P 1'
#
loop_
_entity.id
_entity.type
_entity.pdbx_description
1 polymer ?
#
loop_
_entity_poly.entity_id
_entity_poly.type
_entity_poly.pdbx_seq_one_letter_code
_entity_poly.pdbx_strand_id
1 'polypeptide(L)'
;MMTPFTVNIYPFLSLYGNDNFPIDFTFFDGAPQPVVDDGIQYTNVFNANYNFLVSALKAAGYGDMPIIGGEVGWPSDGDKNANVNMAYRFYNGLLPRLASNKGTSLRPGPIEVYLFGLIDEDAKSIAPVNFEWHCGIFRYDRQPKFAMDISGRGQNSFLVPAQNVRYQEKKWCQFNPNVKDLNKLRENINYTCTFRFDMIWTLMMTPNKNKFGFRH
;
A
#
# COMPACT_ATOMS: atom_id res chain seq x y z
N MET A 1 -27.15 12.00 -3.92
CA MET A 1 -25.74 11.63 -4.20
C MET A 1 -25.52 10.29 -3.52
N MET A 2 -25.19 9.22 -4.25
CA MET A 2 -24.91 7.90 -3.64
C MET A 2 -23.53 7.92 -3.00
N THR A 3 -23.42 7.38 -1.78
CA THR A 3 -22.14 7.22 -1.08
C THR A 3 -21.33 6.09 -1.72
N PRO A 4 -20.04 6.28 -2.01
CA PRO A 4 -19.20 5.23 -2.59
C PRO A 4 -18.93 4.09 -1.59
N PHE A 5 -18.79 2.87 -2.10
CA PHE A 5 -18.23 1.74 -1.37
C PHE A 5 -16.71 1.83 -1.39
N THR A 6 -16.07 1.82 -0.23
CA THR A 6 -14.61 1.87 -0.12
C THR A 6 -14.08 0.50 0.25
N VAL A 7 -13.08 0.00 -0.48
CA VAL A 7 -12.48 -1.32 -0.27
C VAL A 7 -10.96 -1.23 -0.25
N ASN A 8 -10.31 -1.98 0.62
CA ASN A 8 -8.86 -2.07 0.67
C ASN A 8 -8.43 -3.29 -0.15
N ILE A 9 -7.52 -3.10 -1.11
CA ILE A 9 -7.07 -4.14 -2.03
C ILE A 9 -5.55 -4.26 -1.92
N TYR A 10 -5.10 -5.35 -1.31
CA TYR A 10 -3.68 -5.63 -1.09
C TYR A 10 -3.22 -6.91 -1.79
N PRO A 11 -2.76 -6.84 -3.05
CA PRO A 11 -2.19 -7.98 -3.76
C PRO A 11 -1.08 -8.71 -3.00
N PHE A 12 -0.27 -7.96 -2.25
CA PHE A 12 0.79 -8.52 -1.39
C PHE A 12 0.26 -9.56 -0.38
N LEU A 13 -0.92 -9.34 0.21
CA LEU A 13 -1.48 -10.27 1.20
C LEU A 13 -1.80 -11.65 0.62
N SER A 14 -2.01 -11.75 -0.69
CA SER A 14 -2.16 -13.06 -1.36
C SER A 14 -0.88 -13.90 -1.31
N LEU A 15 0.30 -13.27 -1.40
CA LEU A 15 1.60 -13.95 -1.25
C LEU A 15 1.91 -14.26 0.21
N TYR A 16 1.52 -13.36 1.11
CA TYR A 16 1.73 -13.55 2.54
C TYR A 16 0.88 -14.71 3.09
N GLY A 17 -0.38 -14.82 2.65
CA GLY A 17 -1.30 -15.87 3.10
C GLY A 17 -1.13 -17.22 2.40
N ASN A 18 -0.44 -17.27 1.26
CA ASN A 18 -0.23 -18.50 0.49
C ASN A 18 1.09 -18.47 -0.27
N ASP A 19 2.06 -19.27 0.18
CA ASP A 19 3.39 -19.40 -0.42
C ASP A 19 3.38 -19.92 -1.87
N ASN A 20 2.31 -20.61 -2.27
CA ASN A 20 2.15 -21.14 -3.63
C ASN A 20 1.34 -20.19 -4.54
N PHE A 21 0.97 -19.00 -4.05
CA PHE A 21 0.26 -18.03 -4.87
C PHE A 21 1.16 -17.55 -6.02
N PRO A 22 0.66 -17.48 -7.27
CA PRO A 22 1.47 -17.10 -8.41
C PRO A 22 1.96 -15.66 -8.28
N ILE A 23 3.26 -15.48 -8.04
CA ILE A 23 3.90 -14.17 -7.80
C ILE A 23 3.58 -13.16 -8.90
N ASP A 24 3.66 -13.55 -10.17
CA ASP A 24 3.40 -12.63 -11.29
C ASP A 24 1.94 -12.16 -11.35
N PHE A 25 1.00 -12.92 -10.79
CA PHE A 25 -0.40 -12.52 -10.69
C PHE A 25 -0.65 -11.41 -9.67
N THR A 26 0.34 -11.09 -8.82
CA THR A 26 0.24 -9.93 -7.91
C THR A 26 0.70 -8.62 -8.52
N PHE A 27 1.31 -8.66 -9.71
CA PHE A 27 1.82 -7.50 -10.42
C PHE A 27 0.96 -7.17 -11.66
N PHE A 28 1.25 -6.05 -12.32
CA PHE A 28 0.45 -5.52 -13.45
C PHE A 28 1.15 -5.66 -14.81
N ASP A 29 2.27 -6.37 -14.87
CA ASP A 29 3.01 -6.65 -16.10
C ASP A 29 2.45 -7.83 -16.91
N GLY A 30 1.39 -8.46 -16.39
CA GLY A 30 0.61 -9.49 -17.09
C GLY A 30 1.10 -10.88 -16.77
N ALA A 31 0.44 -11.55 -15.82
CA ALA A 31 0.79 -12.91 -15.46
C ALA A 31 0.70 -13.84 -16.69
N PRO A 32 1.68 -14.75 -16.87
CA PRO A 32 1.73 -15.62 -18.04
C PRO A 32 0.59 -16.63 -18.10
N GLN A 33 0.02 -16.97 -16.95
CA GLN A 33 -1.11 -17.89 -16.81
C GLN A 33 -2.31 -17.11 -16.24
N PRO A 34 -3.20 -16.57 -17.09
CA PRO A 34 -4.36 -15.84 -16.62
C PRO A 34 -5.36 -16.78 -15.96
N VAL A 35 -6.04 -16.29 -14.93
CA VAL A 35 -7.22 -16.95 -14.35
C VAL A 35 -8.42 -16.62 -15.22
N VAL A 36 -9.17 -17.64 -15.65
CA VAL A 36 -10.40 -17.47 -16.43
C VAL A 36 -11.59 -17.70 -15.53
N ASP A 37 -12.48 -16.71 -15.45
CA ASP A 37 -13.74 -16.79 -14.71
C ASP A 37 -14.85 -16.15 -15.55
N ASP A 38 -15.93 -16.88 -15.83
CA ASP A 38 -17.02 -16.50 -16.73
C ASP A 38 -16.57 -15.88 -18.07
N GLY A 39 -15.51 -16.43 -18.67
CA GLY A 39 -14.95 -15.96 -19.94
C GLY A 39 -14.11 -14.68 -19.83
N ILE A 40 -13.94 -14.12 -18.63
CA ILE A 40 -13.05 -13.00 -18.35
C ILE A 40 -11.67 -13.53 -17.97
N GLN A 41 -10.65 -13.05 -18.66
CA GLN A 41 -9.25 -13.35 -18.34
C GLN A 41 -8.70 -12.31 -17.37
N TYR A 42 -8.27 -12.77 -16.21
CA TYR A 42 -7.56 -11.98 -15.22
C TYR A 42 -6.08 -12.27 -15.32
N THR A 43 -5.28 -11.23 -15.53
CA THR A 43 -3.81 -11.29 -15.55
C THR A 43 -3.18 -10.69 -14.30
N ASN A 44 -3.99 -10.16 -13.38
CA ASN A 44 -3.57 -9.66 -12.08
C ASN A 44 -4.71 -9.78 -11.04
N VAL A 45 -4.35 -9.99 -9.79
CA VAL A 45 -5.26 -10.18 -8.65
C VAL A 45 -6.01 -8.90 -8.27
N PHE A 46 -5.45 -7.72 -8.53
CA PHE A 46 -6.15 -6.45 -8.29
C PHE A 46 -7.45 -6.37 -9.12
N ASN A 47 -7.36 -6.63 -10.42
CA ASN A 47 -8.54 -6.67 -11.30
C ASN A 47 -9.52 -7.77 -10.89
N ALA A 48 -9.02 -8.94 -10.48
CA ALA A 48 -9.86 -10.05 -10.02
C ALA A 48 -10.66 -9.65 -8.76
N ASN A 49 -9.99 -9.10 -7.74
CA ASN A 49 -10.62 -8.63 -6.50
C ASN A 49 -11.61 -7.49 -6.77
N TYR A 50 -11.26 -6.54 -7.64
CA TYR A 50 -12.14 -5.43 -7.99
C TYR A 50 -13.42 -5.93 -8.69
N ASN A 51 -13.29 -6.83 -9.66
CA ASN A 51 -14.43 -7.42 -10.36
C ASN A 51 -15.28 -8.32 -9.46
N PHE A 52 -14.65 -9.06 -8.55
CA PHE A 52 -15.38 -9.83 -7.54
C PHE A 52 -16.30 -8.93 -6.71
N LEU A 53 -15.80 -7.77 -6.25
CA LEU A 53 -16.63 -6.79 -5.54
C LEU A 53 -17.75 -6.21 -6.42
N VAL A 54 -17.46 -5.90 -7.69
CA VAL A 54 -18.48 -5.44 -8.65
C VAL A 54 -19.61 -6.46 -8.77
N SER A 55 -19.28 -7.74 -8.94
CA SER A 55 -20.25 -8.84 -9.03
C SER A 55 -21.04 -9.00 -7.72
N ALA A 56 -20.37 -8.92 -6.57
CA ALA A 56 -21.02 -9.01 -5.26
C ALA A 56 -22.02 -7.86 -5.03
N LEU A 57 -21.63 -6.63 -5.34
CA LEU A 57 -22.52 -5.46 -5.25
C LEU A 57 -23.71 -5.59 -6.21
N LYS A 58 -23.48 -6.08 -7.43
CA LYS A 58 -24.55 -6.34 -8.39
C LYS A 58 -25.55 -7.38 -7.87
N ALA A 59 -25.05 -8.49 -7.31
CA ALA A 59 -25.89 -9.54 -6.72
C ALA A 59 -26.69 -9.01 -5.50
N ALA A 60 -26.12 -8.08 -4.74
CA ALA A 60 -26.78 -7.42 -3.61
C ALA A 60 -27.76 -6.29 -4.01
N GLY A 61 -27.94 -6.01 -5.31
CA GLY A 61 -28.84 -4.96 -5.80
C GLY A 61 -28.22 -3.55 -5.90
N TYR A 62 -26.91 -3.43 -5.74
CA TYR A 62 -26.15 -2.17 -5.75
C TYR A 62 -25.16 -2.08 -6.92
N GLY A 63 -25.48 -2.66 -8.08
CA GLY A 63 -24.56 -2.75 -9.23
C GLY A 63 -23.99 -1.40 -9.71
N ASP A 64 -24.72 -0.29 -9.51
CA ASP A 64 -24.28 1.05 -9.91
C ASP A 64 -23.46 1.78 -8.84
N MET A 65 -23.33 1.22 -7.63
CA MET A 65 -22.61 1.85 -6.53
C MET A 65 -21.16 2.18 -6.92
N PRO A 66 -20.71 3.44 -6.77
CA PRO A 66 -19.32 3.80 -7.02
C PRO A 66 -18.39 3.05 -6.07
N ILE A 67 -17.23 2.60 -6.56
CA ILE A 67 -16.24 1.88 -5.76
C ILE A 67 -14.95 2.71 -5.73
N ILE A 68 -14.37 2.84 -4.53
CA ILE A 68 -13.07 3.47 -4.29
C ILE A 68 -12.13 2.42 -3.68
N GLY A 69 -10.91 2.31 -4.20
CA GLY A 69 -9.84 1.57 -3.52
C GLY A 69 -9.30 2.40 -2.36
N GLY A 70 -9.77 2.16 -1.14
CA GLY A 70 -9.42 2.94 0.05
C GLY A 70 -7.97 2.80 0.47
N GLU A 71 -7.38 1.63 0.24
CA GLU A 71 -5.97 1.38 0.48
C GLU A 71 -5.45 0.38 -0.54
N VAL A 72 -4.38 0.76 -1.24
CA VAL A 72 -3.67 -0.09 -2.19
C VAL A 72 -2.18 0.16 -2.01
N GLY A 73 -1.40 -0.88 -1.74
CA GLY A 73 0.01 -0.71 -1.43
C GLY A 73 0.81 -1.99 -1.48
N TRP A 74 2.13 -1.81 -1.43
CA TRP A 74 3.11 -2.89 -1.34
C TRP A 74 4.21 -2.53 -0.33
N PRO A 75 4.45 -3.36 0.69
CA PRO A 75 5.49 -3.10 1.68
C PRO A 75 6.89 -3.29 1.10
N SER A 76 7.83 -2.45 1.52
CA SER A 76 9.19 -2.47 0.98
C SER A 76 10.19 -3.27 1.82
N ASP A 77 9.79 -3.83 2.95
CA ASP A 77 10.63 -4.61 3.87
C ASP A 77 9.74 -5.43 4.82
N GLY A 78 10.32 -6.34 5.60
CA GLY A 78 9.65 -7.08 6.67
C GLY A 78 9.02 -8.42 6.26
N ASP A 79 9.19 -8.85 5.01
CA ASP A 79 8.80 -10.17 4.47
C ASP A 79 9.67 -10.52 3.24
N LYS A 80 9.81 -11.80 2.88
CA LYS A 80 10.57 -12.25 1.68
C LYS A 80 10.09 -11.58 0.37
N ASN A 81 8.80 -11.29 0.27
CA ASN A 81 8.17 -10.63 -0.88
C ASN A 81 7.95 -9.12 -0.66
N ALA A 82 8.27 -8.62 0.52
CA ALA A 82 8.27 -7.20 0.84
C ALA A 82 9.69 -6.65 0.70
N ASN A 83 10.02 -6.11 -0.47
CA ASN A 83 11.31 -5.48 -0.72
C ASN A 83 11.16 -4.31 -1.71
N VAL A 84 12.14 -3.41 -1.73
CA VAL A 84 12.13 -2.20 -2.58
C VAL A 84 11.95 -2.52 -4.07
N ASN A 85 12.52 -3.62 -4.57
CA ASN A 85 12.40 -4.00 -5.98
C ASN A 85 10.97 -4.44 -6.33
N MET A 86 10.33 -5.21 -5.44
CA MET A 86 8.94 -5.64 -5.62
C MET A 86 7.96 -4.48 -5.43
N ALA A 87 8.20 -3.60 -4.44
CA ALA A 87 7.43 -2.37 -4.30
C ALA A 87 7.53 -1.49 -5.55
N TYR A 88 8.75 -1.30 -6.08
CA TYR A 88 8.97 -0.58 -7.34
C TYR A 88 8.20 -1.23 -8.51
N ARG A 89 8.32 -2.56 -8.69
CA ARG A 89 7.59 -3.30 -9.73
C ARG A 89 6.08 -3.10 -9.61
N PHE A 90 5.55 -3.16 -8.39
CA PHE A 90 4.14 -2.95 -8.11
C PHE A 90 3.65 -1.57 -8.53
N TYR A 91 4.29 -0.50 -8.04
CA TYR A 91 3.87 0.87 -8.34
C TYR A 91 4.11 1.25 -9.81
N ASN A 92 5.20 0.76 -10.43
CA ASN A 92 5.48 0.96 -11.85
C ASN A 92 4.45 0.28 -12.76
N GLY A 93 3.76 -0.75 -12.26
CA GLY A 93 2.64 -1.39 -12.95
C GLY A 93 1.27 -0.73 -12.63
N LEU A 94 1.01 -0.43 -11.36
CA LEU A 94 -0.26 0.12 -10.88
C LEU A 94 -0.54 1.53 -11.44
N LEU A 95 0.44 2.43 -11.41
CA LEU A 95 0.20 3.84 -11.74
C LEU A 95 -0.14 4.04 -13.23
N PRO A 96 0.58 3.46 -14.20
CA PRO A 96 0.17 3.52 -15.60
C PRO A 96 -1.19 2.85 -15.85
N ARG A 97 -1.46 1.76 -15.14
CA ARG A 97 -2.74 1.05 -15.22
C ARG A 97 -3.91 1.95 -14.81
N LEU A 98 -3.79 2.71 -13.73
CA LEU A 98 -4.78 3.68 -13.28
C LEU A 98 -4.90 4.87 -14.24
N ALA A 99 -3.75 5.43 -14.67
CA ALA A 99 -3.69 6.56 -15.60
C ALA A 99 -4.34 6.25 -16.97
N SER A 100 -4.39 4.98 -17.37
CA SER A 100 -5.06 4.55 -18.61
C SER A 100 -6.58 4.74 -18.60
N ASN A 101 -7.20 4.93 -17.43
CA ASN A 101 -8.65 5.12 -17.25
C ASN A 101 -9.53 4.02 -17.86
N LYS A 102 -8.97 2.85 -18.17
CA LYS A 102 -9.72 1.75 -18.81
C LYS A 102 -10.71 1.08 -17.86
N GLY A 103 -10.43 1.07 -16.57
CA GLY A 103 -11.21 0.30 -15.59
C GLY A 103 -11.02 -1.19 -15.78
N THR A 104 -11.96 -1.99 -15.28
CA THR A 104 -11.99 -3.43 -15.50
C THR A 104 -13.04 -3.81 -16.54
N SER A 105 -13.07 -5.07 -16.97
CA SER A 105 -14.08 -5.58 -17.91
C SER A 105 -15.52 -5.42 -17.37
N LEU A 106 -15.75 -5.65 -16.07
CA LEU A 106 -17.08 -5.51 -15.46
C LEU A 106 -17.41 -4.06 -15.07
N ARG A 107 -16.40 -3.20 -14.92
CA ARG A 107 -16.57 -1.77 -14.61
C ARG A 107 -15.59 -0.93 -15.45
N PRO A 108 -15.94 -0.65 -16.72
CA PRO A 108 -15.13 0.22 -17.56
C PRO A 108 -15.08 1.65 -17.00
N GLY A 109 -13.94 2.32 -17.18
CA GLY A 109 -13.75 3.70 -16.75
C GLY A 109 -12.72 3.89 -15.62
N PRO A 110 -12.49 5.13 -15.18
CA PRO A 110 -11.48 5.42 -14.17
C PRO A 110 -11.76 4.70 -12.85
N ILE A 111 -10.70 4.18 -12.23
CA ILE A 111 -10.74 3.62 -10.87
C ILE A 111 -10.01 4.60 -9.95
N GLU A 112 -10.71 5.11 -8.94
CA GLU A 112 -10.11 5.93 -7.89
C GLU A 112 -9.50 5.03 -6.83
N VAL A 113 -8.24 5.28 -6.50
CA VAL A 113 -7.53 4.58 -5.42
C VAL A 113 -6.75 5.55 -4.56
N TYR A 114 -6.53 5.12 -3.33
CA TYR A 114 -5.70 5.78 -2.35
C TYR A 114 -4.52 4.87 -2.03
N LEU A 115 -3.30 5.38 -2.20
CA LEU A 115 -2.11 4.59 -1.94
C LEU A 115 -1.86 4.50 -0.43
N PHE A 116 -1.48 3.30 0.01
CA PHE A 116 -1.13 3.03 1.39
C PHE A 116 0.33 2.56 1.51
N GLY A 117 1.17 3.13 2.37
CA GLY A 117 1.04 4.38 3.15
C GLY A 117 1.88 5.50 2.55
N LEU A 118 1.72 6.74 3.02
CA LEU A 118 2.61 7.82 2.63
C LEU A 118 4.01 7.65 3.25
N ILE A 119 4.07 7.38 4.55
CA ILE A 119 5.31 7.30 5.34
C ILE A 119 5.37 5.93 6.01
N ASP A 120 6.57 5.39 6.24
CA ASP A 120 6.77 4.24 7.11
C ASP A 120 6.33 4.58 8.54
N GLU A 121 5.41 3.79 9.09
CA GLU A 121 4.75 4.02 10.39
C GLU A 121 5.29 3.04 11.43
N ASP A 122 6.22 3.49 12.28
CA ASP A 122 6.90 2.68 13.31
C ASP A 122 6.06 2.47 14.59
N ALA A 123 4.96 3.22 14.74
CA ALA A 123 4.01 3.11 15.85
C ALA A 123 2.80 2.19 15.58
N LYS A 124 2.73 1.54 14.41
CA LYS A 124 1.67 0.53 14.19
C LYS A 124 1.81 -0.60 15.21
N SER A 125 0.68 -0.94 15.84
CA SER A 125 0.51 -2.11 16.70
C SER A 125 1.23 -3.32 16.07
N ILE A 126 2.25 -3.83 16.76
CA ILE A 126 3.12 -4.98 16.36
C ILE A 126 2.39 -6.33 16.26
N ALA A 127 1.08 -6.32 16.08
CA ALA A 127 0.26 -7.50 15.94
C ALA A 127 -0.28 -7.59 14.50
N PRO A 128 0.14 -8.57 13.65
CA PRO A 128 1.12 -9.63 13.88
C PRO A 128 2.35 -9.63 12.93
N VAL A 129 2.63 -8.60 12.12
CA VAL A 129 3.64 -8.73 11.05
C VAL A 129 4.55 -7.53 10.85
N ASN A 130 5.86 -7.81 10.71
CA ASN A 130 6.93 -6.81 10.58
C ASN A 130 6.81 -5.93 9.32
N PHE A 131 6.15 -6.39 8.25
CA PHE A 131 6.01 -5.61 7.02
C PHE A 131 5.13 -4.37 7.18
N GLU A 132 4.25 -4.33 8.19
CA GLU A 132 3.29 -3.24 8.40
C GLU A 132 3.94 -1.87 8.55
N TRP A 133 5.13 -1.83 9.14
CA TRP A 133 5.94 -0.63 9.33
C TRP A 133 6.54 -0.09 8.03
N HIS A 134 6.57 -0.91 6.98
CA HIS A 134 7.32 -0.64 5.75
C HIS A 134 6.42 -0.40 4.53
N CYS A 135 5.13 -0.12 4.76
CA CYS A 135 4.16 0.19 3.71
C CYS A 135 4.31 1.59 3.12
N GLY A 136 5.11 2.48 3.73
CA GLY A 136 5.31 3.85 3.25
C GLY A 136 6.01 3.91 1.90
N ILE A 137 5.64 4.89 1.06
CA ILE A 137 6.41 5.27 -0.13
C ILE A 137 7.58 6.21 0.22
N PHE A 138 7.49 6.89 1.37
CA PHE A 138 8.58 7.61 2.03
C PHE A 138 9.01 6.87 3.30
N ARG A 139 10.28 7.01 3.67
CA ARG A 139 10.78 6.60 5.00
C ARG A 139 10.29 7.58 6.07
N TYR A 140 10.49 7.24 7.35
CA TYR A 140 10.21 8.12 8.50
C TYR A 140 10.93 9.49 8.40
N ASP A 141 12.11 9.53 7.77
CA ASP A 141 12.90 10.74 7.52
C ASP A 141 12.40 11.55 6.31
N ARG A 142 11.25 11.16 5.73
CA ARG A 142 10.58 11.77 4.59
C ARG A 142 11.39 11.74 3.29
N GLN A 143 12.40 10.88 3.21
CA GLN A 143 13.08 10.57 1.97
C GLN A 143 12.30 9.52 1.17
N PRO A 144 12.18 9.67 -0.16
CA PRO A 144 11.52 8.68 -1.01
C PRO A 144 12.30 7.35 -1.00
N LYS A 145 11.59 6.23 -1.02
CA LYS A 145 12.21 4.89 -0.94
C LYS A 145 12.67 4.35 -2.28
N PHE A 146 12.01 4.73 -3.36
CA PHE A 146 12.28 4.30 -4.73
C PHE A 146 11.75 5.32 -5.73
N ALA A 147 12.19 5.21 -6.98
CA ALA A 147 11.68 6.04 -8.07
C ALA A 147 10.24 5.65 -8.42
N MET A 148 9.39 6.63 -8.72
CA MET A 148 7.98 6.42 -9.01
C MET A 148 7.44 7.56 -9.86
N ASP A 149 6.65 7.24 -10.88
CA ASP A 149 5.89 8.23 -11.64
C ASP A 149 4.41 8.20 -11.26
N ILE A 150 4.04 9.10 -10.35
CA ILE A 150 2.66 9.32 -9.89
C ILE A 150 1.70 9.62 -11.06
N SER A 151 2.18 10.21 -12.15
CA SER A 151 1.34 10.50 -13.32
C SER A 151 0.99 9.26 -14.15
N GLY A 152 1.68 8.14 -13.92
CA GLY A 152 1.51 6.89 -14.66
C GLY A 152 1.96 6.97 -16.12
N ARG A 153 2.84 7.92 -16.48
CA ARG A 153 3.31 8.13 -17.86
C ARG A 153 4.67 7.47 -18.15
N GLY A 154 5.22 6.74 -17.19
CA GLY A 154 6.48 6.01 -17.32
C GLY A 154 7.73 6.89 -17.10
N GLN A 155 7.59 8.06 -16.48
CA GLN A 155 8.69 8.99 -16.20
C GLN A 155 9.21 8.83 -14.76
N ASN A 156 9.67 7.61 -14.42
CA ASN A 156 10.07 7.31 -13.05
C ASN A 156 11.20 8.22 -12.57
N SER A 157 10.94 8.92 -11.48
CA SER A 157 11.91 9.77 -10.79
C SER A 157 11.69 9.66 -9.28
N PHE A 158 12.68 10.03 -8.48
CA PHE A 158 12.46 10.12 -7.04
C PHE A 158 11.48 11.25 -6.75
N LEU A 159 10.49 10.97 -5.89
CA LEU A 159 9.56 11.99 -5.41
C LEU A 159 10.32 13.07 -4.63
N VAL A 160 9.79 14.28 -4.64
CA VAL A 160 10.38 15.39 -3.89
C VAL A 160 10.29 15.09 -2.39
N PRO A 161 11.41 15.04 -1.65
CA PRO A 161 11.38 14.87 -0.21
C PRO A 161 10.73 16.10 0.45
N ALA A 162 10.17 15.92 1.63
CA ALA A 162 9.62 17.04 2.39
C ALA A 162 10.71 18.09 2.66
N GLN A 163 10.38 19.36 2.45
CA GLN A 163 11.30 20.48 2.72
C GLN A 163 11.15 20.96 4.17
N ASN A 164 12.21 21.55 4.73
CA ASN A 164 12.24 22.13 6.08
C ASN A 164 11.91 21.15 7.22
N VAL A 165 12.30 19.88 7.07
CA VAL A 165 12.12 18.87 8.13
C VAL A 165 13.11 19.14 9.26
N ARG A 166 12.60 19.51 10.44
CA ARG A 166 13.40 19.48 11.67
C ARG A 166 13.49 18.04 12.13
N TYR A 167 14.61 17.41 11.86
CA TYR A 167 14.90 16.07 12.38
C TYR A 167 15.02 16.15 13.90
N GLN A 168 14.31 15.27 14.59
CA GLN A 168 14.57 15.00 16.00
C GLN A 168 15.95 14.36 16.12
N GLU A 169 16.63 14.61 17.24
CA GLU A 169 17.89 13.92 17.51
C GLU A 169 17.67 12.41 17.50
N LYS A 170 18.59 11.68 16.87
CA LYS A 170 18.58 10.22 16.87
C LYS A 170 18.72 9.76 18.32
N LYS A 171 17.63 9.22 18.89
CA LYS A 171 17.62 8.63 20.22
C LYS A 171 17.61 7.12 20.08
N TRP A 172 18.52 6.43 20.74
CA TRP A 172 18.55 4.96 20.82
C TRP A 172 18.28 4.51 22.26
N CYS A 173 17.56 3.40 22.41
CA CYS A 173 17.40 2.75 23.71
C CYS A 173 18.70 1.99 24.02
N GLN A 174 19.45 2.37 25.06
CA GLN A 174 20.65 1.65 25.51
C GLN A 174 20.34 0.88 26.80
N PHE A 175 20.81 -0.36 26.88
CA PHE A 175 20.74 -1.16 28.09
C PHE A 175 21.52 -0.46 29.22
N ASN A 176 20.87 -0.21 30.36
CA ASN A 176 21.55 0.28 31.54
C ASN A 176 22.21 -0.91 32.27
N PRO A 177 23.55 -1.00 32.31
CA PRO A 177 24.25 -2.16 32.87
C PRO A 177 24.08 -2.31 34.38
N ASN A 178 23.53 -1.29 35.06
CA ASN A 178 23.33 -1.27 36.51
C ASN A 178 21.95 -1.79 36.96
N VAL A 179 21.12 -2.28 36.03
CA VAL A 179 19.79 -2.83 36.35
C VAL A 179 19.94 -4.16 37.10
N LYS A 180 19.45 -4.18 38.34
CA LYS A 180 19.50 -5.37 39.22
C LYS A 180 18.31 -6.32 39.05
N ASP A 181 17.20 -5.82 38.51
CA ASP A 181 15.97 -6.59 38.29
C ASP A 181 15.73 -6.78 36.79
N LEU A 182 16.20 -7.91 36.27
CA LEU A 182 16.09 -8.27 34.85
C LEU A 182 14.68 -8.69 34.44
N ASN A 183 13.78 -8.96 35.39
CA ASN A 183 12.42 -9.42 35.09
C ASN A 183 11.57 -8.30 34.47
N LYS A 184 11.85 -7.04 34.85
CA LYS A 184 11.18 -5.85 34.30
C LYS A 184 11.86 -5.30 33.05
N LEU A 185 12.98 -5.88 32.64
CA LEU A 185 13.78 -5.36 31.54
C LEU A 185 12.99 -5.33 30.24
N ARG A 186 12.28 -6.42 29.93
CA ARG A 186 11.49 -6.54 28.71
C ARG A 186 10.34 -5.53 28.67
N GLU A 187 9.64 -5.36 29.79
CA GLU A 187 8.54 -4.39 29.91
C GLU A 187 9.04 -2.94 29.82
N ASN A 188 10.16 -2.62 30.48
CA ASN A 188 10.75 -1.29 30.45
C ASN A 188 11.30 -0.92 29.07
N ILE A 189 11.94 -1.86 28.36
CA ILE A 189 12.38 -1.66 26.98
C ILE A 189 11.17 -1.44 26.07
N ASN A 190 10.14 -2.29 26.18
CA ASN A 190 8.92 -2.14 25.38
C ASN A 190 8.26 -0.78 25.63
N TYR A 191 8.01 -0.41 26.89
CA TYR A 191 7.40 0.87 27.24
C TYR A 191 8.20 2.08 26.72
N THR A 192 9.52 2.06 26.88
CA THR A 192 10.37 3.21 26.51
C THR A 192 10.51 3.38 25.01
N CYS A 193 10.48 2.28 24.25
CA CYS A 193 10.69 2.32 22.80
C CYS A 193 9.37 2.33 21.98
N THR A 194 8.20 2.26 22.63
CA THR A 194 6.87 2.31 21.96
C THR A 194 6.46 3.73 21.52
N PHE A 195 6.96 4.80 22.15
CA PHE A 195 6.49 6.18 21.90
C PHE A 195 7.38 6.99 20.94
N ARG A 196 7.60 6.50 19.72
CA ARG A 196 8.20 7.29 18.64
C ARG A 196 7.16 7.53 17.53
N PHE A 197 6.72 8.80 17.46
CA PHE A 197 6.01 9.56 16.42
C PHE A 197 5.02 8.87 15.45
N ASP A 198 3.72 9.09 15.70
CA ASP A 198 2.58 8.83 14.81
C ASP A 198 2.37 9.92 13.73
N MET A 199 1.93 9.50 12.53
CA MET A 199 1.03 10.26 11.64
C MET A 199 0.56 9.38 10.46
N ILE A 200 -0.66 8.83 10.55
CA ILE A 200 -1.31 8.10 9.44
C ILE A 200 -1.66 9.10 8.33
N TRP A 201 -1.10 8.92 7.13
CA TRP A 201 -1.46 9.73 5.96
C TRP A 201 -1.70 8.85 4.73
N THR A 202 -2.90 8.98 4.18
CA THR A 202 -3.33 8.29 2.96
C THR A 202 -3.27 9.25 1.76
N LEU A 203 -2.63 8.84 0.65
CA LEU A 203 -2.46 9.68 -0.54
C LEU A 203 -3.57 9.40 -1.58
N MET A 204 -4.40 10.41 -1.86
CA MET A 204 -5.44 10.34 -2.91
C MET A 204 -4.84 10.47 -4.31
N MET A 205 -5.18 9.56 -5.22
CA MET A 205 -4.86 9.67 -6.65
C MET A 205 -6.13 9.87 -7.47
N THR A 206 -6.25 10.99 -8.19
CA THR A 206 -7.36 11.22 -9.13
C THR A 206 -6.86 11.39 -10.57
N PRO A 207 -7.53 10.82 -11.59
CA PRO A 207 -7.00 10.79 -12.96
C PRO A 207 -6.89 12.13 -13.69
N ASN A 208 -7.46 13.22 -13.15
CA ASN A 208 -7.60 14.49 -13.89
C ASN A 208 -7.07 15.73 -13.14
N LYS A 209 -6.34 15.55 -12.04
CA LYS A 209 -5.73 16.69 -11.33
C LYS A 209 -4.31 16.34 -10.92
N ASN A 210 -3.34 17.00 -11.57
CA ASN A 210 -1.98 17.18 -11.06
C ASN A 210 -1.96 18.05 -9.78
N LYS A 211 -2.91 17.86 -8.85
CA LYS A 211 -3.06 18.64 -7.63
C LYS A 211 -3.22 17.70 -6.44
N PHE A 212 -2.29 17.82 -5.52
CA PHE A 212 -2.34 17.25 -4.17
C PHE A 212 -3.58 17.76 -3.44
N GLY A 213 -4.31 16.85 -2.81
CA GLY A 213 -5.41 17.18 -1.90
C GLY A 213 -5.42 16.22 -0.73
N PHE A 214 -5.29 16.77 0.48
CA PHE A 214 -5.53 16.05 1.72
C PHE A 214 -7.03 16.12 2.02
N ARG A 215 -7.67 15.00 2.34
CA ARG A 215 -8.99 15.00 2.99
C ARG A 215 -8.79 14.61 4.46
N HIS A 216 -9.30 15.46 5.36
CA HIS A 216 -9.52 15.14 6.77
C HIS A 216 -10.81 14.32 6.92
#